data_AF-A0A1F4DBJ2-F1
#
_entry.id   AF-A0A1F4DBJ2-F1
#
_cell.length_a   1.000
_cell.length_b   1.000
_cell.length_c   1.000
_cell.angle_alpha   90.00
_cell.angle_beta   90.00
_cell.angle_gamma   90.00
#
_symmetry.space_group_name_H-M   'P 1'
#
loop_
_entity.id
_entity.type
_entity.pdbx_description
1 polymer ?
#
loop_
_entity_poly.entity_id
_entity_poly.type
_entity_poly.pdbx_seq_one_letter_code
_entity_poly.pdbx_strand_id
1 'polypeptide(L)'
;MAVRLLYHYKRSYDDGAILEARVWELDKPVTGSAHRFKYRLFYGLPGHRLVGYDNERGKGDHRHAGRREERYVFVSLERLLEDFFTDVDVLRKP
;
A
#
# COMPACT_ATOMS: atom_id res chain seq x y z
N MET A 1 18.21 -4.05 13.22
CA MET A 1 16.99 -3.90 12.41
C MET A 1 16.74 -5.20 11.67
N ALA A 2 15.98 -6.09 12.30
CA ALA A 2 15.48 -7.28 11.61
C ALA A 2 14.23 -6.86 10.83
N VAL A 3 14.17 -7.25 9.55
CA VAL A 3 13.03 -7.01 8.67
C VAL A 3 12.60 -8.34 8.11
N ARG A 4 11.34 -8.71 8.32
CA ARG A 4 10.75 -9.92 7.75
C ARG A 4 9.75 -9.52 6.68
N LEU A 5 9.95 -10.00 5.45
CA LEU A 5 8.94 -9.88 4.40
C LEU A 5 7.78 -10.80 4.75
N LEU A 6 6.59 -10.23 4.96
CA LEU A 6 5.37 -10.99 5.27
C LEU A 6 4.53 -11.25 4.03
N TYR A 7 4.48 -10.27 3.13
CA TYR A 7 3.67 -10.34 1.92
C TYR A 7 4.38 -9.68 0.76
N HIS A 8 4.39 -10.36 -0.39
CA HIS A 8 4.80 -9.78 -1.65
C HIS A 8 3.93 -10.36 -2.77
N TYR A 9 3.20 -9.47 -3.42
CA TYR A 9 2.42 -9.78 -4.61
C TYR A 9 2.71 -8.74 -5.69
N LYS A 10 2.95 -9.20 -6.92
CA LYS A 10 3.20 -8.34 -8.06
C LYS A 10 2.48 -8.89 -9.28
N ARG A 11 1.78 -8.02 -10.00
CA ARG A 11 1.09 -8.33 -11.24
C ARG A 11 1.27 -7.20 -12.24
N SER A 12 1.65 -7.56 -13.46
CA SER A 12 1.57 -6.68 -14.63
C SER A 12 0.29 -7.00 -15.40
N TYR A 13 -0.32 -5.99 -16.00
CA TYR A 13 -1.53 -6.10 -16.81
C TYR A 13 -1.25 -5.73 -18.27
N ASP A 14 -2.10 -6.20 -19.18
CA ASP A 14 -1.94 -6.00 -20.63
C ASP A 14 -2.13 -4.53 -21.06
N ASP A 15 -2.84 -3.74 -20.25
CA ASP A 15 -3.00 -2.29 -20.38
C ASP A 15 -1.74 -1.50 -19.93
N GLY A 16 -0.68 -2.21 -19.50
CA GLY A 16 0.55 -1.63 -18.98
C GLY A 16 0.50 -1.26 -17.50
N ALA A 17 -0.63 -1.45 -16.81
CA ALA A 17 -0.71 -1.21 -15.38
C ALA A 17 0.13 -2.21 -14.59
N ILE A 18 0.60 -1.77 -13.42
CA ILE A 18 1.35 -2.59 -12.47
C ILE A 18 0.65 -2.48 -11.13
N LEU A 19 0.38 -3.64 -10.52
CA LEU A 19 0.05 -3.77 -9.11
C LEU A 19 1.25 -4.37 -8.39
N GLU A 20 1.73 -3.72 -7.34
CA GLU A 20 2.75 -4.28 -6.45
C GLU A 20 2.40 -3.99 -4.99
N ALA A 21 2.27 -5.04 -4.19
CA ALA A 21 1.92 -5.00 -2.79
C ALA A 21 3.03 -5.68 -1.98
N ARG A 22 3.72 -4.89 -1.15
CA ARG A 22 4.75 -5.39 -0.24
C ARG A 22 4.46 -4.99 1.19
N VAL A 23 4.60 -5.95 2.10
CA VAL A 23 4.47 -5.74 3.54
C VAL A 23 5.61 -6.42 4.27
N TRP A 24 6.21 -5.68 5.19
CA TRP A 24 7.26 -6.14 6.08
C TRP A 24 6.85 -5.97 7.54
N GLU A 25 7.33 -6.87 8.38
CA GLU A 25 7.34 -6.69 9.83
C GLU A 25 8.70 -6.16 10.27
N LEU A 26 8.66 -5.12 11.11
CA LEU A 26 9.82 -4.48 11.72
C LEU A 26 9.95 -4.86 13.20
N ASP A 27 11.13 -4.65 13.77
CA ASP A 27 11.36 -4.74 15.21
C ASP A 27 10.66 -3.61 15.99
N LYS A 28 10.55 -2.42 15.39
CA LYS A 28 9.86 -1.25 15.95
C LYS A 28 8.92 -0.60 14.94
N PRO A 29 7.86 0.08 15.38
CA PRO A 29 6.98 0.84 14.49
C PRO A 29 7.72 1.89 13.67
N VAL A 30 7.21 2.15 12.46
CA VAL A 30 7.60 3.33 11.68
C VAL A 30 7.14 4.57 12.47
N THR A 31 7.98 5.60 12.57
CA THR A 31 7.58 6.85 13.22
C THR A 31 6.34 7.43 12.54
N GLY A 32 5.24 7.56 13.29
CA GLY A 32 3.94 7.99 12.78
C GLY A 32 2.89 6.86 12.69
N SER A 33 3.31 5.59 12.76
CA SER A 33 2.43 4.42 12.80
C SER A 33 2.43 3.80 14.20
N ALA A 34 1.29 3.25 14.62
CA ALA A 34 1.13 2.58 15.92
C ALA A 34 1.45 1.07 15.90
N HIS A 35 1.90 0.55 14.75
CA HIS A 35 2.12 -0.88 14.51
C HIS A 35 3.51 -1.15 13.92
N ARG A 36 3.92 -2.41 13.95
CA ARG A 36 5.24 -2.87 13.49
C ARG A 36 5.33 -3.16 11.99
N PHE A 37 4.26 -2.95 11.24
CA PHE A 37 4.26 -3.18 9.80
C PHE A 37 4.79 -1.96 9.03
N LYS A 38 5.66 -2.22 8.06
CA LYS A 38 5.99 -1.31 6.96
C LYS A 38 5.27 -1.81 5.73
N TYR A 39 4.67 -0.94 4.93
CA TYR A 39 4.03 -1.36 3.70
C TYR A 39 4.22 -0.36 2.57
N ARG A 40 4.20 -0.89 1.34
CA ARG A 40 4.14 -0.13 0.09
C ARG A 40 3.26 -0.92 -0.87
N LEU A 41 2.03 -0.45 -1.03
CA LEU A 41 1.05 -0.97 -1.96
C LEU A 41 0.87 0.06 -3.07
N PHE A 42 0.97 -0.38 -4.31
CA PHE A 42 0.95 0.48 -5.48
C PHE A 42 0.09 -0.15 -6.57
N TYR A 43 -0.78 0.65 -7.16
CA TYR A 43 -1.41 0.34 -8.42
C TYR A 43 -1.41 1.58 -9.32
N GLY A 44 -0.99 1.39 -10.57
CA GLY A 44 -0.92 2.48 -11.53
C GLY A 44 -0.36 2.10 -12.88
N LEU A 45 -0.38 3.06 -13.79
CA LEU A 45 0.21 2.99 -15.12
C LEU A 45 1.66 3.47 -15.08
N PRO A 46 2.45 3.27 -16.16
CA PRO A 46 3.80 3.81 -16.26
C PRO A 46 3.80 5.32 -15.98
N GLY A 47 4.54 5.74 -14.95
CA GLY A 47 4.64 7.15 -14.53
C GLY A 47 3.41 7.72 -13.82
N HIS A 48 2.35 6.93 -13.58
CA HIS A 48 1.10 7.43 -13.00
C HIS A 48 0.54 6.50 -11.92
N ARG A 49 0.65 6.92 -10.66
CA ARG A 49 0.00 6.25 -9.52
C ARG A 49 -1.50 6.53 -9.54
N LEU A 50 -2.32 5.47 -9.61
CA LEU A 50 -3.77 5.58 -9.50
C LEU A 50 -4.22 5.42 -8.05
N VAL A 51 -3.71 4.40 -7.37
CA VAL A 51 -3.90 4.23 -5.93
C VAL A 51 -2.62 3.70 -5.28
N GLY A 52 -2.38 4.08 -4.03
CA GLY A 52 -1.32 3.47 -3.24
C GLY A 52 -1.55 3.64 -1.75
N TYR A 53 -0.96 2.74 -0.97
CA TYR A 53 -0.98 2.79 0.49
C TYR A 53 0.46 2.64 0.95
N ASP A 54 0.93 3.58 1.75
CA ASP A 54 2.24 3.46 2.38
C ASP A 54 2.26 4.13 3.75
N ASN A 55 3.27 3.81 4.54
CA ASN A 55 3.51 4.45 5.82
C ASN A 55 4.91 5.06 5.87
N GLU A 56 4.99 6.33 5.51
CA GLU A 56 6.23 7.10 5.47
C GLU A 56 6.59 7.65 6.85
N ARG A 57 7.90 7.69 7.15
CA ARG A 57 8.41 8.23 8.41
C ARG A 57 7.96 9.68 8.56
N GLY A 58 7.30 9.99 9.68
CA GLY A 58 6.85 11.34 10.01
C GLY A 58 5.43 11.67 9.55
N LYS A 59 4.88 10.91 8.58
CA LYS A 59 3.47 11.02 8.16
C LYS A 59 2.60 9.93 8.78
N GLY A 60 3.16 8.74 8.95
CA GLY A 60 2.39 7.55 9.32
C GLY A 60 1.59 7.00 8.14
N ASP A 61 0.52 6.32 8.47
CA ASP A 61 -0.31 5.55 7.55
C ASP A 61 -1.13 6.46 6.63
N HIS A 62 -0.98 6.31 5.31
CA HIS A 62 -1.74 7.13 4.35
C HIS A 62 -2.06 6.39 3.05
N ARG A 63 -3.11 6.89 2.40
CA ARG A 63 -3.62 6.45 1.11
C ARG A 63 -3.42 7.56 0.07
N HIS A 64 -2.98 7.16 -1.10
CA HIS A 64 -2.89 7.97 -2.31
C HIS A 64 -4.04 7.58 -3.24
N ALA A 65 -4.89 8.52 -3.62
CA ALA A 65 -5.93 8.34 -4.62
C ALA A 65 -5.73 9.40 -5.72
N GLY A 66 -5.08 9.01 -6.81
CA GLY A 66 -4.59 9.92 -7.84
C GLY A 66 -3.67 11.00 -7.28
N ARG A 67 -4.14 12.26 -7.25
CA ARG A 67 -3.38 13.42 -6.71
C ARG A 67 -3.70 13.74 -5.25
N ARG A 68 -4.62 13.01 -4.63
CA ARG A 68 -5.03 13.24 -3.23
C ARG A 68 -4.26 12.29 -2.33
N GLU A 69 -3.73 12.84 -1.25
CA GLU A 69 -3.13 12.08 -0.14
C GLU A 69 -4.03 12.28 1.08
N GLU A 70 -4.43 11.20 1.72
CA GLU A 70 -5.28 11.22 2.90
C GLU A 70 -4.77 10.26 3.97
N ARG A 71 -5.02 10.60 5.24
CA ARG A 71 -4.65 9.73 6.36
C ARG A 71 -5.42 8.42 6.26
N TYR A 72 -4.71 7.31 6.43
CA TYR A 72 -5.29 5.98 6.50
C TYR A 72 -5.32 5.52 7.96
N VAL A 73 -6.43 4.95 8.42
CA VAL A 73 -6.55 4.41 9.77
C VAL A 73 -6.23 2.93 9.70
N PHE A 74 -5.03 2.55 10.13
CA PHE A 74 -4.65 1.14 10.17
C PHE A 74 -5.48 0.37 11.22
N VAL A 75 -6.13 -0.71 10.77
CA VAL A 75 -6.90 -1.63 11.62
C VAL A 75 -6.17 -2.96 11.77
N SER A 76 -5.91 -3.63 10.64
CA SER A 76 -5.15 -4.86 10.57
C SER A 76 -4.46 -5.01 9.21
N LEU A 77 -3.57 -6.00 9.10
CA LEU A 77 -2.91 -6.32 7.83
C LEU A 77 -3.92 -6.82 6.80
N GLU A 78 -4.86 -7.67 7.23
CA GLU A 78 -5.93 -8.20 6.39
C GLU A 78 -6.79 -7.06 5.84
N ARG A 79 -7.15 -6.10 6.71
CA ARG A 79 -7.97 -4.95 6.29
C ARG A 79 -7.24 -4.03 5.34
N LEU A 80 -5.95 -3.77 5.58
CA LEU A 80 -5.09 -3.01 4.68
C LEU A 80 -5.04 -3.63 3.26
N LEU A 81 -4.90 -4.96 3.17
CA LEU A 81 -4.89 -5.64 1.88
C LEU A 81 -6.26 -5.61 1.22
N GLU A 82 -7.34 -5.85 1.97
CA GLU A 82 -8.71 -5.80 1.49
C GLU A 82 -9.09 -4.42 0.92
N ASP A 83 -8.81 -3.35 1.66
CA ASP A 83 -9.10 -1.98 1.24
C ASP A 83 -8.30 -1.62 -0.04
N PHE A 84 -7.02 -2.01 -0.10
CA PHE A 84 -6.20 -1.79 -1.29
C PHE A 84 -6.72 -2.55 -2.52
N PHE A 85 -7.02 -3.85 -2.40
CA PHE A 85 -7.54 -4.63 -3.52
C PHE A 85 -8.93 -4.17 -3.96
N THR A 86 -9.76 -3.72 -3.03
CA THR A 86 -11.07 -3.12 -3.35
C THR A 86 -10.91 -1.87 -4.20
N ASP A 87 -9.95 -0.99 -3.87
CA ASP A 87 -9.65 0.20 -4.68
C ASP A 87 -9.15 -0.17 -6.09
N VAL A 88 -8.26 -1.16 -6.18
CA VAL A 88 -7.79 -1.68 -7.47
C VAL A 88 -8.97 -2.20 -8.29
N ASP A 89 -9.84 -3.00 -7.69
CA ASP A 89 -10.99 -3.59 -8.37
C ASP A 89 -11.94 -2.49 -8.88
N VAL A 90 -12.22 -1.46 -8.07
CA VAL A 90 -13.01 -0.30 -8.50
C VAL A 90 -12.38 0.41 -9.71
N LEU A 91 -11.06 0.58 -9.72
CA LEU A 91 -10.33 1.21 -10.83
C LEU A 91 -10.21 0.33 -12.08
N ARG A 92 -10.41 -0.99 -11.94
CA ARG A 92 -10.31 -1.98 -13.02
C ARG A 92 -11.65 -2.46 -13.54
N LYS A 93 -12.76 -2.05 -12.93
CA LYS A 93 -14.09 -2.32 -13.48
C LYS A 93 -14.16 -1.77 -14.92
N PRO A 94 -14.70 -2.55 -15.87
CA PRO A 94 -14.88 -2.10 -17.25
C PRO A 94 -15.85 -0.91 -17.35
#